data_AF-A0A7W6HMR0-F1
#
_entry.id   AF-A0A7W6HMR0-F1
#
_cell.length_a   1.000
_cell.length_b   1.000
_cell.length_c   1.000
_cell.angle_alpha   90.00
_cell.angle_beta   90.00
_cell.angle_gamma   90.00
#
_symmetry.space_group_name_H-M   'P 1'
#
loop_
_entity.id
_entity.type
_entity.pdbx_description
1 polymer ?
#
loop_
_entity_poly.entity_id
_entity_poly.type
_entity_poly.pdbx_seq_one_letter_code
_entity_poly.pdbx_strand_id
1 'polypeptide(L)'
;MAKHDLSSHHFQQKISTFCEVRIAPVASKRVVESIRPYLIGLVIHRRPPPIVNRRMDWTAIGQACGIEGEMTAELKRQLRPGLDAIIRWLPR
;
A
#
# COMPACT_ATOMS: atom_id res chain seq x y z
N MET A 1 -9.66 -19.48 -15.48
CA MET A 1 -8.90 -18.26 -15.09
C MET A 1 -9.70 -17.20 -14.32
N ALA A 2 -11.05 -17.20 -14.30
CA ALA A 2 -11.84 -16.13 -13.68
C ALA A 2 -11.71 -15.93 -12.14
N LYS A 3 -11.38 -16.98 -11.37
CA LYS A 3 -11.35 -16.90 -9.89
C LYS A 3 -10.22 -15.99 -9.37
N HIS A 4 -9.08 -15.96 -10.06
CA HIS A 4 -7.93 -15.17 -9.62
C HIS A 4 -8.16 -13.67 -9.87
N ASP A 5 -8.80 -13.31 -10.97
CA ASP A 5 -9.08 -11.92 -11.33
C ASP A 5 -10.15 -11.32 -10.41
N LEU A 6 -11.20 -12.07 -10.10
CA LEU A 6 -12.23 -11.66 -9.12
C LEU A 6 -11.65 -11.47 -7.72
N SER A 7 -10.75 -12.35 -7.28
CA SER A 7 -10.07 -12.21 -5.99
C SER A 7 -9.16 -10.98 -5.94
N SER A 8 -8.53 -10.64 -7.07
CA SER A 8 -7.64 -9.48 -7.19
C SER A 8 -8.43 -8.19 -7.14
N HIS A 9 -9.54 -8.10 -7.88
CA HIS A 9 -10.42 -6.93 -7.86
C HIS A 9 -11.01 -6.67 -6.47
N HIS A 10 -11.50 -7.72 -5.79
CA HIS A 10 -12.00 -7.59 -4.42
C HIS A 10 -10.87 -7.10 -3.49
N PHE A 11 -9.66 -7.64 -3.61
CA PHE A 11 -8.55 -7.19 -2.78
C PHE A 11 -8.16 -5.72 -3.06
N GLN A 12 -8.18 -5.28 -4.32
CA GLN A 12 -8.00 -3.86 -4.68
C GLN A 12 -9.05 -2.96 -4.02
N GLN A 13 -10.33 -3.38 -4.00
CA GLN A 13 -11.39 -2.62 -3.32
C GLN A 13 -11.12 -2.49 -1.81
N LYS A 14 -10.64 -3.57 -1.16
CA LYS A 14 -10.24 -3.53 0.25
C LYS A 14 -9.09 -2.57 0.50
N ILE A 15 -8.10 -2.52 -0.40
CA ILE A 15 -6.99 -1.56 -0.33
C ILE A 15 -7.48 -0.12 -0.50
N SER A 16 -8.41 0.14 -1.42
CA SER A 16 -9.02 1.47 -1.58
C SER A 16 -9.75 1.91 -0.32
N THR A 17 -10.62 1.05 0.25
CA THR A 17 -11.32 1.34 1.52
C THR A 17 -10.34 1.53 2.67
N PHE A 18 -9.28 0.74 2.74
CA PHE A 18 -8.22 0.91 3.74
C PHE A 18 -7.58 2.30 3.65
N CYS A 19 -7.29 2.81 2.44
CA CYS A 19 -6.74 4.15 2.27
C CYS A 19 -7.69 5.24 2.81
N GLU A 20 -8.99 5.13 2.52
CA GLU A 20 -9.99 6.08 3.03
C GLU A 20 -10.11 6.06 4.56
N VAL A 21 -10.12 4.87 5.17
CA VAL A 21 -10.37 4.72 6.61
C VAL A 21 -9.12 4.98 7.45
N ARG A 22 -7.93 4.62 6.96
CA ARG A 22 -6.68 4.60 7.76
C ARG A 22 -5.68 5.66 7.37
N ILE A 23 -5.64 6.04 6.09
CA ILE A 23 -4.62 6.97 5.59
C ILE A 23 -5.18 8.39 5.50
N ALA A 24 -6.40 8.56 5.00
CA ALA A 24 -7.01 9.89 4.87
C ALA A 24 -7.11 10.70 6.19
N PRO A 25 -7.37 10.08 7.36
CA PRO A 25 -7.41 10.84 8.61
C PRO A 25 -6.06 11.40 9.08
N VAL A 26 -4.93 10.89 8.57
CA VAL A 26 -3.58 11.20 9.07
C VAL A 26 -2.67 11.80 7.99
N ALA A 27 -3.18 12.02 6.79
CA ALA A 27 -2.40 12.47 5.64
C ALA A 27 -3.17 13.48 4.80
N SER A 28 -2.44 14.27 4.00
CA SER A 28 -3.04 15.18 3.03
C SER A 28 -3.76 14.40 1.93
N LYS A 29 -4.74 15.02 1.27
CA LYS A 29 -5.44 14.43 0.12
C LYS A 29 -4.46 13.97 -0.96
N ARG A 30 -3.44 14.79 -1.25
CA ARG A 30 -2.36 14.49 -2.20
C ARG A 30 -1.63 13.19 -1.85
N VAL A 31 -1.30 13.00 -0.57
CA VAL A 31 -0.62 11.78 -0.09
C VAL A 31 -1.51 10.55 -0.26
N VAL A 32 -2.79 10.66 0.06
CA VAL A 32 -3.75 9.56 -0.15
C VAL A 32 -3.86 9.19 -1.62
N GLU A 33 -3.97 10.20 -2.49
CA GLU A 33 -4.04 10.05 -3.94
C GLU A 33 -2.76 9.46 -4.55
N SER A 34 -1.61 9.59 -3.86
CA SER A 34 -0.34 9.00 -4.27
C SER A 34 -0.17 7.56 -3.73
N ILE A 35 -0.52 7.31 -2.47
CA ILE A 35 -0.38 5.99 -1.83
C ILE A 35 -1.35 4.95 -2.40
N ARG A 36 -2.59 5.35 -2.67
CA ARG A 36 -3.63 4.43 -3.17
C ARG A 36 -3.23 3.72 -4.47
N PRO A 37 -2.88 4.43 -5.56
CA PRO A 37 -2.47 3.77 -6.79
C PRO A 37 -1.19 2.96 -6.61
N TYR A 38 -0.27 3.38 -5.74
CA TYR A 38 0.92 2.60 -5.41
C TYR A 38 0.57 1.22 -4.81
N LEU A 39 -0.28 1.17 -3.77
CA LEU A 39 -0.70 -0.09 -3.14
C LEU A 39 -1.49 -0.98 -4.10
N ILE A 40 -2.37 -0.38 -4.91
CA ILE A 40 -3.12 -1.10 -5.95
C ILE A 40 -2.15 -1.68 -6.99
N GLY A 41 -1.13 -0.93 -7.39
CA GLY A 41 -0.08 -1.39 -8.31
C GLY A 41 0.67 -2.61 -7.79
N LEU A 42 1.00 -2.65 -6.49
CA LEU A 42 1.61 -3.83 -5.86
C LEU A 42 0.71 -5.06 -5.99
N VAL A 43 -0.61 -4.90 -5.81
CA VAL A 43 -1.59 -5.99 -5.98
C VAL A 43 -1.70 -6.44 -7.43
N ILE A 44 -1.90 -5.50 -8.37
CA ILE A 44 -2.03 -5.79 -9.81
C ILE A 44 -0.80 -6.53 -10.33
N HIS A 45 0.39 -6.06 -9.97
CA HIS A 45 1.65 -6.65 -10.43
C HIS A 45 2.14 -7.82 -9.57
N ARG A 46 1.38 -8.19 -8.53
CA ARG A 46 1.74 -9.24 -7.56
C ARG A 46 3.17 -9.07 -7.02
N ARG A 47 3.53 -7.84 -6.66
CA ARG A 47 4.85 -7.51 -6.12
C ARG A 47 4.77 -7.23 -4.62
N PRO A 48 5.72 -7.72 -3.82
CA PRO A 48 5.84 -7.26 -2.45
C PRO A 48 6.27 -5.79 -2.44
N PRO A 49 5.96 -5.04 -1.36
CA PRO A 49 6.56 -3.75 -1.15
C PRO A 49 8.09 -3.87 -0.98
N PRO A 50 8.85 -2.78 -1.18
CA PRO A 50 10.28 -2.74 -0.89
C PRO A 50 10.57 -3.11 0.57
N ILE A 51 11.45 -4.11 0.77
CA ILE A 51 11.88 -4.58 2.09
C ILE A 51 13.40 -4.57 2.14
N VAL A 52 13.96 -3.91 3.16
CA VAL A 52 15.40 -3.88 3.46
C VAL A 52 15.62 -4.41 4.87
N ASN A 53 16.57 -5.34 5.05
CA ASN A 53 16.87 -5.95 6.35
C ASN A 53 15.62 -6.45 7.11
N ARG A 54 14.71 -7.12 6.41
CA ARG A 54 13.42 -7.64 6.93
C ARG A 54 12.45 -6.57 7.46
N ARG A 55 12.65 -5.30 7.09
CA ARG A 55 11.76 -4.18 7.45
C ARG A 55 11.31 -3.47 6.19
N MET A 56 10.15 -2.82 6.24
CA MET A 56 9.69 -1.97 5.14
C MET A 56 10.74 -0.91 4.84
N ASP A 57 11.13 -0.80 3.58
CA ASP A 57 11.96 0.29 3.10
C ASP A 57 11.06 1.51 2.87
N TRP A 58 10.83 2.25 3.96
CA TRP A 58 9.99 3.45 3.93
C TRP A 58 10.56 4.55 3.03
N THR A 59 11.87 4.57 2.80
CA THR A 59 12.51 5.52 1.90
C THR A 59 12.13 5.18 0.47
N ALA A 60 12.29 3.93 0.04
CA ALA A 60 11.89 3.48 -1.29
C ALA A 60 10.38 3.62 -1.53
N ILE A 61 9.56 3.34 -0.52
CA ILE A 61 8.10 3.55 -0.60
C ILE A 61 7.77 5.04 -0.77
N GLY A 62 8.38 5.91 0.02
CA GLY A 62 8.18 7.36 -0.09
C GLY A 62 8.56 7.88 -1.48
N GLN A 63 9.70 7.43 -2.01
CA GLN A 63 10.20 7.78 -3.34
C GLN A 63 9.26 7.29 -4.45
N ALA A 64 8.83 6.03 -4.38
CA ALA A 64 7.89 5.47 -5.35
C ALA A 64 6.52 6.19 -5.37
N CYS A 65 6.13 6.78 -4.24
CA CYS A 65 4.92 7.57 -4.10
C CYS A 65 5.14 9.08 -4.33
N GLY A 66 6.38 9.58 -4.42
CA GLY A 66 6.70 11.01 -4.52
C GLY A 66 6.29 11.85 -3.28
N ILE A 67 6.36 11.27 -2.09
CA ILE A 67 5.91 11.84 -0.80
C ILE A 67 6.97 11.78 0.31
N GLU A 68 8.24 11.82 -0.05
CA GLU A 68 9.36 11.54 0.85
C GLU A 68 9.39 12.46 2.06
N GLY A 69 9.08 13.74 1.86
CA GLY A 69 8.97 14.74 2.92
C GLY A 69 7.70 14.61 3.77
N GLU A 70 6.73 13.80 3.34
CA GLU A 70 5.43 13.62 4.01
C GLU A 70 5.36 12.26 4.75
N MET A 71 6.45 11.49 4.76
CA MET A 71 6.53 10.18 5.41
C MET A 71 6.70 10.25 6.94
N THR A 72 5.64 10.70 7.62
CA THR A 72 5.59 10.81 9.08
C THR A 72 5.57 9.44 9.78
N ALA A 73 5.93 9.41 11.07
CA ALA A 73 5.86 8.19 11.88
C ALA A 73 4.42 7.64 11.96
N GLU A 74 3.43 8.54 12.06
CA GLU A 74 2.02 8.15 12.11
C GLU A 74 1.58 7.50 10.80
N LEU A 75 1.93 8.12 9.66
CA LEU A 75 1.58 7.58 8.36
C LEU A 75 2.23 6.20 8.13
N LYS A 76 3.50 6.02 8.48
CA LYS A 76 4.17 4.71 8.42
C LYS A 76 3.45 3.66 9.29
N ARG A 77 3.03 4.05 10.50
CA ARG A 77 2.28 3.18 11.42
C ARG A 77 0.92 2.78 10.83
N GLN A 78 0.18 3.72 10.25
CA GLN A 78 -1.11 3.45 9.63
C GLN A 78 -0.99 2.66 8.33
N LEU A 79 0.08 2.84 7.56
CA LEU A 79 0.31 2.18 6.28
C LEU A 79 0.75 0.71 6.43
N ARG A 80 1.48 0.39 7.49
CA ARG A 80 2.06 -0.94 7.72
C ARG A 80 1.05 -2.11 7.64
N PRO A 81 -0.15 -2.06 8.27
CA PRO A 81 -1.13 -3.13 8.13
C PRO A 81 -1.56 -3.40 6.68
N GLY A 82 -1.64 -2.37 5.84
CA GLY A 82 -1.98 -2.51 4.43
C GLY A 82 -0.88 -3.23 3.64
N LEU A 83 0.38 -2.87 3.89
CA LEU A 83 1.54 -3.52 3.29
C LEU A 83 1.68 -4.98 3.75
N ASP A 84 1.48 -5.25 5.04
CA ASP A 84 1.49 -6.62 5.58
C ASP A 84 0.36 -7.47 4.99
N ALA A 85 -0.82 -6.89 4.75
CA ALA A 85 -1.92 -7.58 4.08
C ALA A 85 -1.58 -7.93 2.63
N ILE A 86 -0.89 -7.04 1.89
CA ILE A 86 -0.44 -7.32 0.52
C ILE A 86 0.56 -8.49 0.53
N ILE A 87 1.56 -8.47 1.41
CA ILE A 87 2.54 -9.56 1.53
C ILE A 87 1.85 -10.90 1.78
N ARG A 88 0.83 -10.94 2.64
CA ARG A 88 0.05 -12.15 2.95
C ARG A 88 -0.86 -12.60 1.81
N TRP A 89 -1.28 -11.69 0.94
CA TRP A 89 -2.14 -11.99 -0.19
C TRP A 89 -1.38 -12.59 -1.38
N LEU A 90 -0.08 -12.28 -1.51
CA LEU A 90 0.75 -12.82 -2.58
C LEU A 90 0.84 -14.36 -2.51
N PRO A 91 0.79 -15.06 -3.66
CA PRO A 91 1.05 -16.49 -3.70
C PRO A 91 2.47 -16.77 -3.21
N ARG A 92 2.63 -17.88 -2.48
CA ARG A 92 3.95 -18.39 -2.07
C ARG A 92 4.66 -19.09 -3.21
#